data_AF-A0A819TP53-F1
#
_entry.id   AF-A0A819TP53-F1
#
_cell.length_a   1.000
_cell.length_b   1.000
_cell.length_c   1.000
_cell.angle_alpha   90.00
_cell.angle_beta   90.00
_cell.angle_gamma   90.00
#
_symmetry.space_group_name_H-M   'P 1'
#
loop_
_entity.id
_entity.type
_entity.pdbx_description
1 polymer ?
#
loop_
_entity_poly.entity_id
_entity_poly.type
_entity_poly.pdbx_seq_one_letter_code
_entity_poly.pdbx_strand_id
1 'polypeptide(L)'
;FLIAVANDDVRRSTVPKNAPTSSDNESQQFQIPPGTIVTFAGAIIPNGWLKADGSTVSQQRYPALFQVIGDSYGSGNQVNTFKLPDLRGRVIVGSGKGVGLTNRLLGNQFGSEQHVLTQNEMPAHTHLVNDPGHSHDMGSPARGQVWGVRSDNVHYCYGVDNGGVTNNPPTLQAQTGVTVQSVGGGAPHDIVQPSMAFNYIIKY
;
A
#
# COMPACT_ATOMS: atom_id res chain seq x y z
N PHE A 1 -70.03 51.11 25.39
CA PHE A 1 -69.42 52.43 25.13
C PHE A 1 -68.67 52.85 26.38
N LEU A 2 -67.37 52.59 26.43
CA LEU A 2 -66.49 53.08 27.49
C LEU A 2 -65.30 53.75 26.80
N ILE A 3 -65.29 55.09 26.84
CA ILE A 3 -64.15 55.91 26.45
C ILE A 3 -63.46 56.29 27.75
N ALA A 4 -62.25 55.78 27.94
CA ALA A 4 -61.27 56.38 28.84
C ALA A 4 -59.93 56.35 28.09
N VAL A 5 -59.49 57.54 27.70
CA VAL A 5 -58.19 57.82 27.11
C VAL A 5 -57.16 57.75 28.23
N ALA A 6 -56.21 56.83 28.13
CA ALA A 6 -54.95 56.87 28.88
C ALA A 6 -53.83 57.12 27.88
N ASN A 7 -53.11 58.22 28.09
CA ASN A 7 -51.95 58.63 27.31
C ASN A 7 -50.73 57.76 27.63
N ASP A 8 -49.84 57.74 26.63
CA ASP A 8 -48.40 57.48 26.71
C ASP A 8 -47.97 56.08 27.13
N ASP A 9 -47.65 55.26 26.13
CA ASP A 9 -46.29 54.72 26.12
C ASP A 9 -45.85 54.40 24.69
N VAL A 10 -44.74 55.04 24.32
CA VAL A 10 -44.03 54.91 23.04
C VAL A 10 -43.81 53.43 22.75
N ARG A 11 -44.19 52.96 21.56
CA ARG A 11 -43.74 51.67 21.01
C ARG A 11 -42.22 51.70 20.80
N ARG A 12 -41.46 51.61 21.87
CA ARG A 12 -40.03 51.36 21.85
C ARG A 12 -39.89 49.88 21.54
N SER A 13 -39.67 49.58 20.26
CA SER A 13 -39.13 48.30 19.83
C SER A 13 -38.00 47.93 20.79
N THR A 14 -38.22 46.92 21.62
CA THR A 14 -37.16 46.29 22.40
C THR A 14 -36.32 45.48 21.44
N VAL A 15 -35.61 46.16 20.54
CA VAL A 15 -34.38 45.63 19.97
C VAL A 15 -33.52 45.33 21.20
N PRO A 16 -33.14 44.06 21.44
CA PRO A 16 -32.25 43.75 22.54
C PRO A 16 -31.01 44.64 22.40
N LYS A 17 -30.73 45.43 23.43
CA LYS A 17 -29.72 46.48 23.45
C LYS A 17 -28.32 45.88 23.66
N ASN A 18 -28.01 44.83 22.90
CA ASN A 18 -26.71 44.19 22.85
C ASN A 18 -26.23 44.22 21.40
N ALA A 19 -26.17 45.42 20.83
CA ALA A 19 -25.18 45.67 19.78
C ALA A 19 -23.81 45.56 20.48
N PRO A 20 -22.90 44.69 20.02
CA PRO A 20 -21.61 44.53 20.68
C PRO A 20 -20.92 45.88 20.71
N THR A 21 -20.71 46.39 21.91
CA THR A 21 -19.84 47.54 22.11
C THR A 21 -18.42 47.08 21.79
N SER A 22 -17.52 47.98 21.38
CA SER A 22 -16.17 47.61 20.92
C SER A 22 -15.26 46.99 22.00
N SER A 23 -15.79 46.67 23.19
CA SER A 23 -15.17 45.79 24.20
C SER A 23 -15.70 44.36 24.17
N ASP A 24 -16.81 44.11 23.48
CA ASP A 24 -17.48 42.81 23.39
C ASP A 24 -17.06 42.04 22.11
N ASN A 25 -16.19 42.64 21.28
CA ASN A 25 -15.73 42.08 20.01
C ASN A 25 -14.27 41.57 20.02
N GLU A 26 -13.57 41.60 21.17
CA GLU A 26 -12.18 41.12 21.26
C GLU A 26 -12.04 39.63 21.63
N SER A 27 -13.12 38.90 21.94
CA SER A 27 -12.98 37.50 22.42
C SER A 27 -13.94 36.46 21.83
N GLN A 28 -14.64 36.76 20.73
CA GLN A 28 -15.07 35.68 19.81
C GLN A 28 -13.89 35.27 18.92
N GLN A 29 -12.70 35.06 19.52
CA GLN A 29 -11.63 34.35 18.85
C GLN A 29 -12.19 32.97 18.52
N PHE A 30 -12.14 32.60 17.24
CA PHE A 30 -12.40 31.24 16.81
C PHE A 30 -11.31 30.35 17.42
N GLN A 31 -11.52 29.90 18.66
CA GLN A 31 -10.53 29.11 19.38
C GLN A 31 -10.46 27.74 18.72
N ILE A 32 -9.31 27.46 18.10
CA ILE A 32 -9.03 26.14 17.54
C ILE A 32 -8.95 25.16 18.72
N PRO A 33 -9.77 24.10 18.76
CA PRO A 33 -9.77 23.15 19.86
C PRO A 33 -8.42 22.41 19.98
N PRO A 34 -7.94 22.14 21.21
CA PRO A 34 -6.81 21.23 21.42
C PRO A 34 -7.05 19.88 20.74
N GLY A 35 -5.99 19.27 20.23
CA GLY A 35 -6.07 18.04 19.43
C GLY A 35 -6.33 18.27 17.94
N THR A 36 -6.69 19.49 17.52
CA THR A 36 -6.83 19.81 16.09
C THR A 36 -5.48 19.69 15.39
N ILE A 37 -5.46 18.96 14.27
CA ILE A 37 -4.30 18.81 13.39
C ILE A 37 -4.50 19.68 12.16
N VAL A 38 -3.48 20.44 11.80
CA VAL A 38 -3.45 21.22 10.56
C VAL A 38 -2.13 21.00 9.82
N THR A 39 -2.20 21.12 8.50
CA THR A 39 -1.03 21.15 7.63
C THR A 39 -0.37 22.52 7.74
N PHE A 40 0.95 22.55 7.84
CA PHE A 40 1.74 23.76 8.05
C PHE A 40 2.99 23.75 7.14
N ALA A 41 3.14 24.81 6.36
CA ALA A 41 4.23 24.94 5.38
C ALA A 41 5.53 25.51 5.99
N GLY A 42 5.47 26.09 7.20
CA GLY A 42 6.63 26.69 7.85
C GLY A 42 7.51 25.68 8.58
N ALA A 43 8.80 25.99 8.73
CA ALA A 43 9.75 25.16 9.49
C ALA A 43 9.67 25.40 11.01
N ILE A 44 9.35 26.63 11.44
CA ILE A 44 9.30 27.02 12.84
C ILE A 44 7.88 26.83 13.37
N ILE A 45 7.71 25.96 14.36
CA ILE A 45 6.41 25.65 14.94
C ILE A 45 5.94 26.85 15.80
N PRO A 46 4.75 27.41 15.53
CA PRO A 46 4.24 28.55 16.29
C PRO A 46 3.89 28.16 17.73
N ASN A 47 3.91 29.15 18.64
CA ASN A 47 3.46 28.95 20.02
C ASN A 47 2.00 28.48 20.05
N GLY A 48 1.68 27.56 20.96
CA GLY A 48 0.36 26.94 21.07
C GLY A 48 0.20 25.68 20.21
N TRP A 49 1.25 25.28 19.49
CA TRP A 49 1.28 24.10 18.63
C TRP A 49 2.50 23.22 18.92
N LEU A 50 2.32 21.91 18.72
CA LEU A 50 3.39 20.93 18.71
C LEU A 50 3.47 20.27 17.33
N LYS A 51 4.62 19.70 16.99
CA LYS A 51 4.76 18.91 15.76
C LYS A 51 4.17 17.51 15.98
N ALA A 52 3.42 16.99 15.02
CA ALA A 52 2.88 15.63 15.05
C ALA A 52 3.93 14.62 14.53
N ASP A 53 4.97 14.39 15.34
CA ASP A 53 6.15 13.58 14.99
C ASP A 53 6.35 12.34 15.88
N GLY A 54 5.35 11.95 16.67
CA GLY A 54 5.45 10.79 17.57
C GLY A 54 6.22 11.05 18.88
N SER A 55 6.63 12.30 19.13
CA SER A 55 7.32 12.66 20.36
C SER A 55 6.47 12.40 21.61
N THR A 56 7.16 12.10 22.71
CA THR A 56 6.53 11.94 24.02
C THR A 56 6.50 13.29 24.74
N VAL A 57 5.34 13.66 25.29
CA VAL A 57 5.13 14.93 25.98
C VAL A 57 4.48 14.74 27.36
N SER A 58 4.65 15.73 28.24
CA SER A 58 4.15 15.68 29.62
C SER A 58 2.66 16.01 29.72
N GLN A 59 1.91 15.19 30.45
CA GLN A 59 0.51 15.44 30.78
C GLN A 59 0.34 16.71 31.61
N GLN A 60 1.32 17.03 32.48
CA GLN A 60 1.29 18.24 33.31
C GLN A 60 1.53 19.51 32.47
N ARG A 61 2.37 19.42 31.44
CA ARG A 61 2.67 20.55 30.56
C ARG A 61 1.55 20.81 29.55
N TYR A 62 0.90 19.75 29.07
CA TYR A 62 -0.14 19.81 28.03
C TYR A 62 -1.43 19.11 28.47
N PRO A 63 -2.08 19.56 29.56
CA PRO A 63 -3.23 18.87 30.14
C PRO A 63 -4.44 18.91 29.20
N ALA A 64 -4.70 20.03 28.53
CA ALA A 64 -5.82 20.17 27.61
C ALA A 64 -5.69 19.23 26.40
N LEU A 65 -4.48 19.08 25.86
CA LEU A 65 -4.21 18.10 24.80
C LEU A 65 -4.43 16.67 25.28
N PHE A 66 -3.93 16.32 26.46
CA PHE A 66 -4.08 14.97 27.01
C PHE A 66 -5.55 14.60 27.25
N GLN A 67 -6.37 15.54 27.70
CA GLN A 67 -7.82 15.33 27.88
C GLN A 67 -8.53 14.92 26.58
N VAL A 68 -8.03 15.39 25.43
CA VAL A 68 -8.64 15.11 24.11
C VAL A 68 -8.09 13.83 23.50
N ILE A 69 -6.78 13.63 23.50
CA ILE A 69 -6.17 12.51 22.75
C ILE A 69 -5.82 11.29 23.61
N GLY A 70 -5.66 11.47 24.92
CA GLY A 70 -5.23 10.44 25.85
C GLY A 70 -3.96 9.72 25.39
N ASP A 71 -3.97 8.39 25.55
CA ASP A 71 -2.91 7.50 25.09
C ASP A 71 -3.21 6.86 23.73
N SER A 72 -4.13 7.42 22.94
CA SER A 72 -4.56 6.84 21.65
C SER A 72 -3.40 6.64 20.66
N TYR A 73 -2.32 7.41 20.79
CA TYR A 73 -1.13 7.34 19.94
C TYR A 73 0.06 6.67 20.64
N GLY A 74 -0.22 5.99 21.77
CA GLY A 74 0.72 5.27 22.60
C GLY A 74 1.01 5.99 23.92
N SER A 75 1.30 5.18 24.94
CA SER A 75 1.77 5.69 26.23
C SER A 75 3.19 6.25 26.10
N GLY A 76 3.49 7.27 26.90
CA GLY A 76 4.83 7.83 26.95
C GLY A 76 5.83 6.89 27.63
N ASN A 77 7.11 7.25 27.56
CA ASN A 77 8.23 6.48 28.14
C ASN A 77 8.44 6.73 29.64
N GLN A 78 7.74 7.70 30.22
CA GLN A 78 7.82 8.08 31.62
C GLN A 78 6.41 8.17 32.23
N VAL A 79 6.33 8.12 33.56
CA VAL A 79 5.07 8.33 34.28
C VAL A 79 4.52 9.72 33.95
N ASN A 80 3.20 9.82 33.74
CA ASN A 80 2.50 11.06 33.36
C ASN A 80 2.97 11.67 32.03
N THR A 81 3.33 10.82 31.06
CA THR A 81 3.65 11.24 29.68
C THR A 81 2.83 10.46 28.65
N PHE A 82 2.56 11.06 27.51
CA PHE A 82 1.80 10.48 26.40
C PHE A 82 2.46 10.81 25.06
N LYS A 83 2.17 10.03 24.01
CA LYS A 83 2.72 10.25 22.67
C LYS A 83 1.80 11.12 21.82
N LEU A 84 2.42 11.96 21.01
CA LEU A 84 1.75 12.65 19.91
C LEU A 84 1.53 11.68 18.73
N PRO A 85 0.60 11.98 17.81
CA PRO A 85 0.54 11.29 16.53
C PRO A 85 1.86 11.40 15.77
N ASP A 86 2.26 10.35 15.06
CA ASP A 86 3.40 10.39 14.13
C ASP A 86 2.86 10.38 12.69
N LEU A 87 2.85 11.55 12.06
CA LEU A 87 2.33 11.74 10.70
C LEU A 87 3.42 11.87 9.63
N ARG A 88 4.69 11.62 9.99
CA ARG A 88 5.80 11.67 9.04
C ARG A 88 5.67 10.51 8.04
N GLY A 89 5.67 10.83 6.75
CA GLY A 89 5.50 9.85 5.66
C GLY A 89 4.09 9.24 5.56
N ARG A 90 3.10 9.78 6.29
CA ARG A 90 1.75 9.18 6.37
C ARG A 90 0.67 10.07 5.80
N VAL A 91 -0.31 9.42 5.20
CA VAL A 91 -1.58 10.03 4.77
C VAL A 91 -2.62 9.87 5.89
N ILE A 92 -3.36 10.93 6.19
CA ILE A 92 -4.43 10.91 7.19
C ILE A 92 -5.68 10.27 6.57
N VAL A 93 -6.35 9.40 7.35
CA VAL A 93 -7.64 8.80 6.99
C VAL A 93 -8.68 9.08 8.08
N GLY A 94 -9.96 9.02 7.72
CA GLY A 94 -11.04 9.05 8.70
C GLY A 94 -11.07 7.78 9.56
N SER A 95 -11.24 7.93 10.87
CA SER A 95 -11.48 6.82 11.78
C SER A 95 -12.93 6.36 11.74
N GLY A 96 -13.18 5.10 12.07
CA GLY A 96 -14.50 4.52 12.29
C GLY A 96 -14.78 3.31 11.41
N LYS A 97 -16.04 2.86 11.47
CA LYS A 97 -16.58 1.75 10.68
C LYS A 97 -17.68 2.30 9.77
N GLY A 98 -17.52 2.10 8.46
CA GLY A 98 -18.56 2.34 7.46
C GLY A 98 -19.07 1.02 6.86
N VAL A 99 -20.20 1.06 6.16
CA VAL A 99 -20.71 -0.10 5.43
C VAL A 99 -19.69 -0.51 4.36
N GLY A 100 -19.25 -1.76 4.39
CA GLY A 100 -18.23 -2.28 3.46
C GLY A 100 -16.80 -1.77 3.72
N LEU A 101 -16.57 -0.96 4.76
CA LEU A 101 -15.25 -0.44 5.11
C LEU A 101 -14.64 -1.21 6.27
N THR A 102 -13.31 -1.39 6.22
CA THR A 102 -12.53 -1.86 7.37
C THR A 102 -12.66 -0.87 8.53
N ASN A 103 -12.99 -1.36 9.72
CA ASN A 103 -13.01 -0.52 10.92
C ASN A 103 -11.59 0.00 11.26
N ARG A 104 -11.43 1.31 11.38
CA ARG A 104 -10.16 1.95 11.75
C ARG A 104 -10.32 2.69 13.08
N LEU A 105 -9.65 2.24 14.13
CA LEU A 105 -9.62 2.95 15.40
C LEU A 105 -8.66 4.14 15.33
N LEU A 106 -8.88 5.16 16.16
CA LEU A 106 -7.93 6.26 16.30
C LEU A 106 -6.56 5.72 16.74
N GLY A 107 -5.49 6.29 16.19
CA GLY A 107 -4.12 5.85 16.45
C GLY A 107 -3.65 4.63 15.65
N ASN A 108 -4.55 3.88 14.98
CA ASN A 108 -4.14 2.75 14.15
C ASN A 108 -3.24 3.20 12.99
N GLN A 109 -2.08 2.57 12.86
CA GLN A 109 -1.14 2.77 11.75
C GLN A 109 -1.25 1.59 10.78
N PHE A 110 -1.34 1.88 9.48
CA PHE A 110 -1.45 0.87 8.43
C PHE A 110 -0.96 1.43 7.08
N GLY A 111 -0.87 0.56 6.08
CA GLY A 111 -0.29 0.87 4.77
C GLY A 111 1.21 0.57 4.72
N SER A 112 1.80 0.75 3.55
CA SER A 112 3.23 0.60 3.30
C SER A 112 3.69 1.65 2.28
N GLU A 113 4.96 2.05 2.34
CA GLU A 113 5.58 2.89 1.31
C GLU A 113 6.09 2.04 0.13
N GLN A 114 6.44 0.78 0.40
CA GLN A 114 6.89 -0.17 -0.63
C GLN A 114 6.15 -1.50 -0.54
N HIS A 115 5.93 -2.14 -1.69
CA HIS A 115 5.24 -3.42 -1.76
C HIS A 115 6.03 -4.46 -2.57
N VAL A 116 6.13 -5.68 -2.05
CA VAL A 116 6.67 -6.82 -2.79
C VAL A 116 5.51 -7.56 -3.42
N LEU A 117 5.49 -7.67 -4.76
CA LEU A 117 4.47 -8.47 -5.44
C LEU A 117 4.64 -9.94 -5.09
N THR A 118 3.58 -10.52 -4.55
CA THR A 118 3.48 -11.95 -4.25
C THR A 118 2.84 -12.70 -5.42
N GLN A 119 3.00 -14.03 -5.45
CA GLN A 119 2.37 -14.86 -6.47
C GLN A 119 0.83 -14.72 -6.49
N ASN A 120 0.21 -14.52 -5.32
CA ASN A 120 -1.24 -14.33 -5.20
C ASN A 120 -1.73 -12.99 -5.76
N GLU A 121 -0.83 -12.04 -5.99
CA GLU A 121 -1.16 -10.72 -6.55
C GLU A 121 -0.91 -10.66 -8.06
N MET A 122 -0.44 -11.76 -8.67
CA MET A 122 -0.32 -11.89 -10.12
C MET A 122 -1.49 -12.70 -10.69
N PRO A 123 -2.07 -12.29 -11.83
CA PRO A 123 -3.03 -13.13 -12.54
C PRO A 123 -2.45 -14.51 -12.85
N ALA A 124 -3.30 -15.53 -12.74
CA ALA A 124 -2.96 -16.88 -13.16
C ALA A 124 -2.56 -16.86 -14.65
N HIS A 125 -1.36 -17.37 -14.94
CA HIS A 125 -0.81 -17.45 -16.29
C HIS A 125 -0.05 -18.77 -16.45
N THR A 126 0.15 -19.19 -17.69
CA THR A 126 0.89 -20.41 -18.04
C THR A 126 1.97 -20.10 -19.06
N HIS A 127 3.04 -20.88 -19.03
CA HIS A 127 4.11 -20.80 -20.03
C HIS A 127 4.01 -22.05 -20.91
N LEU A 128 3.63 -21.87 -22.17
CA LEU A 128 3.53 -22.96 -23.12
C LEU A 128 4.90 -23.24 -23.73
N VAL A 129 5.22 -24.52 -23.91
CA VAL A 129 6.38 -24.97 -24.68
C VAL A 129 5.88 -25.45 -26.03
N ASN A 130 6.42 -24.89 -27.11
CA ASN A 130 6.15 -25.33 -28.47
C ASN A 130 7.42 -25.94 -29.07
N ASP A 131 7.41 -27.26 -29.28
CA ASP A 131 8.46 -27.98 -29.99
C ASP A 131 7.91 -28.38 -31.37
N PRO A 132 8.28 -27.67 -32.46
CA PRO A 132 7.78 -27.96 -33.81
C PRO A 132 8.29 -29.29 -34.38
N GLY A 133 9.09 -30.04 -33.62
CA GLY A 133 9.69 -31.29 -34.03
C GLY A 133 10.94 -31.06 -34.89
N HIS A 134 11.89 -31.98 -34.79
CA HIS A 134 13.08 -32.01 -35.63
C HIS A 134 13.52 -33.47 -35.83
N SER A 135 14.31 -33.73 -36.87
CA SER A 135 14.85 -35.05 -37.21
C SER A 135 16.33 -35.16 -36.85
N HIS A 136 16.77 -36.35 -36.44
CA HIS A 136 18.19 -36.65 -36.25
C HIS A 136 18.74 -37.44 -37.44
N ASP A 137 19.97 -37.14 -37.86
CA ASP A 137 20.70 -37.96 -38.81
C ASP A 137 21.18 -39.26 -38.15
N MET A 138 21.00 -40.37 -38.87
CA MET A 138 21.51 -41.66 -38.45
C MET A 138 22.99 -41.78 -38.81
N GLY A 139 23.87 -41.59 -37.83
CA GLY A 139 25.27 -41.95 -37.98
C GLY A 139 25.42 -43.47 -37.99
N SER A 140 25.47 -44.11 -39.17
CA SER A 140 25.88 -45.51 -39.26
C SER A 140 27.34 -45.62 -38.78
N PRO A 141 27.64 -46.38 -37.70
CA PRO A 141 29.00 -46.53 -37.20
C PRO A 141 29.80 -47.52 -38.06
N ALA A 142 29.75 -47.41 -39.40
CA ALA A 142 30.74 -47.99 -40.30
C ALA A 142 30.41 -47.60 -41.76
N ARG A 143 31.19 -46.68 -42.32
CA ARG A 143 31.45 -46.70 -43.76
C ARG A 143 32.12 -48.03 -44.08
N GLY A 144 31.48 -48.90 -44.87
CA GLY A 144 32.17 -49.98 -45.59
C GLY A 144 31.90 -51.42 -45.19
N GLN A 145 30.66 -51.83 -44.91
CA GLN A 145 30.31 -53.26 -44.92
C GLN A 145 29.61 -53.66 -46.22
N VAL A 146 30.41 -53.88 -47.26
CA VAL A 146 30.04 -54.78 -48.36
C VAL A 146 31.09 -55.87 -48.38
N TRP A 147 30.84 -57.06 -47.83
CA TRP A 147 31.70 -58.22 -48.12
C TRP A 147 30.90 -59.51 -48.16
N GLY A 148 30.16 -59.67 -49.25
CA GLY A 148 29.52 -60.92 -49.65
C GLY A 148 28.81 -60.77 -51.00
N VAL A 149 29.55 -60.73 -52.10
CA VAL A 149 28.98 -60.83 -53.46
C VAL A 149 28.71 -62.30 -53.75
N ARG A 150 27.45 -62.67 -54.03
CA ARG A 150 27.08 -63.95 -54.67
C ARG A 150 26.61 -63.62 -56.08
N SER A 151 26.98 -64.45 -57.05
CA SER A 151 26.94 -64.15 -58.49
C SER A 151 25.54 -64.01 -59.11
N ASP A 152 24.48 -63.98 -58.31
CA ASP A 152 23.11 -64.18 -58.76
C ASP A 152 22.06 -63.21 -58.17
N ASN A 153 22.40 -62.29 -57.25
CA ASN A 153 21.64 -61.04 -56.96
C ASN A 153 22.25 -60.22 -55.80
N VAL A 154 22.11 -58.89 -55.83
CA VAL A 154 22.53 -57.99 -54.74
C VAL A 154 21.57 -58.12 -53.56
N HIS A 155 21.99 -58.82 -52.51
CA HIS A 155 21.33 -58.81 -51.21
C HIS A 155 21.75 -57.57 -50.42
N TYR A 156 20.80 -56.68 -50.14
CA TYR A 156 20.95 -55.70 -49.06
C TYR A 156 20.73 -56.42 -47.74
N CYS A 157 21.80 -56.88 -47.10
CA CYS A 157 21.72 -57.32 -45.70
C CYS A 157 21.63 -56.08 -44.81
N TYR A 158 20.44 -55.83 -44.25
CA TYR A 158 20.39 -55.24 -42.92
C TYR A 158 21.00 -56.28 -41.97
N GLY A 159 21.99 -55.88 -41.17
CA GLY A 159 22.59 -56.77 -40.17
C GLY A 159 21.50 -57.39 -39.31
N VAL A 160 21.33 -58.71 -39.43
CA VAL A 160 20.47 -59.50 -38.54
C VAL A 160 21.39 -60.17 -37.54
N ASP A 161 21.58 -59.53 -36.39
CA ASP A 161 21.72 -60.31 -35.17
C ASP A 161 20.40 -61.06 -34.98
N ASN A 162 20.44 -62.31 -34.52
CA ASN A 162 19.26 -63.14 -34.24
C ASN A 162 18.41 -62.57 -33.07
N GLY A 163 17.78 -61.43 -33.29
CA GLY A 163 16.91 -60.72 -32.37
C GLY A 163 16.20 -59.65 -33.19
N GLY A 164 14.87 -59.76 -33.27
CA GLY A 164 14.03 -59.08 -34.26
C GLY A 164 14.43 -57.65 -34.55
N VAL A 165 14.46 -57.31 -35.85
CA VAL A 165 14.64 -55.95 -36.35
C VAL A 165 13.62 -55.06 -35.68
N THR A 166 14.04 -54.30 -34.68
CA THR A 166 13.27 -53.16 -34.22
C THR A 166 13.52 -52.08 -35.26
N ASN A 167 12.50 -51.71 -36.03
CA ASN A 167 12.53 -50.59 -36.98
C ASN A 167 12.64 -49.22 -36.26
N ASN A 168 13.22 -49.20 -35.07
CA ASN A 168 13.36 -48.06 -34.18
C ASN A 168 14.85 -47.94 -33.77
N PRO A 169 15.72 -47.52 -34.69
CA PRO A 169 17.13 -47.27 -34.37
C PRO A 169 17.21 -46.25 -33.22
N PRO A 170 18.03 -46.50 -32.17
CA PRO A 170 18.06 -45.62 -31.02
C PRO A 170 18.68 -44.26 -31.40
N THR A 171 17.92 -43.18 -31.25
CA THR A 171 18.49 -41.83 -31.22
C THR A 171 19.38 -41.71 -29.98
N LEU A 172 20.64 -41.26 -30.15
CA LEU A 172 21.63 -41.17 -29.05
C LEU A 172 21.16 -40.27 -27.89
N GLN A 173 20.20 -39.38 -28.13
CA GLN A 173 19.41 -38.67 -27.11
C GLN A 173 18.07 -38.21 -27.73
N ALA A 174 17.00 -38.17 -26.93
CA ALA A 174 15.64 -37.80 -27.36
C ALA A 174 15.07 -36.61 -26.56
N GLN A 175 15.93 -35.69 -26.12
CA GLN A 175 15.52 -34.56 -25.29
C GLN A 175 16.01 -33.23 -25.87
N THR A 176 15.08 -32.31 -26.09
CA THR A 176 15.38 -30.88 -26.20
C THR A 176 15.42 -30.33 -24.78
N GLY A 177 16.57 -29.80 -24.34
CA GLY A 177 16.77 -29.30 -22.97
C GLY A 177 16.03 -27.99 -22.71
N VAL A 178 14.70 -27.99 -22.75
CA VAL A 178 13.87 -26.80 -22.55
C VAL A 178 13.47 -26.68 -21.09
N THR A 179 13.86 -25.58 -20.45
CA THR A 179 13.45 -25.25 -19.08
C THR A 179 12.76 -23.90 -19.05
N VAL A 180 11.58 -23.83 -18.44
CA VAL A 180 10.93 -22.56 -18.09
C VAL A 180 11.27 -22.27 -16.64
N GLN A 181 12.07 -21.23 -16.41
CA GLN A 181 12.40 -20.78 -15.06
C GLN A 181 11.49 -19.62 -14.65
N SER A 182 11.22 -19.51 -13.36
CA SER A 182 10.63 -18.30 -12.80
C SER A 182 11.66 -17.17 -12.88
N VAL A 183 11.25 -15.99 -13.34
CA VAL A 183 12.08 -14.78 -13.38
C VAL A 183 11.40 -13.69 -12.55
N GLY A 184 12.17 -13.09 -11.65
CA GLY A 184 11.72 -12.03 -10.75
C GLY A 184 12.55 -12.03 -9.47
N GLY A 185 13.05 -10.85 -9.06
CA GLY A 185 13.95 -10.73 -7.91
C GLY A 185 13.26 -10.57 -6.56
N GLY A 186 11.93 -10.49 -6.53
CA GLY A 186 11.15 -10.23 -5.31
C GLY A 186 11.46 -8.88 -4.65
N ALA A 187 12.08 -7.95 -5.40
CA ALA A 187 12.39 -6.63 -4.87
C ALA A 187 11.11 -5.82 -4.69
N PRO A 188 10.98 -5.07 -3.58
CA PRO A 188 9.87 -4.17 -3.38
C PRO A 188 9.89 -3.03 -4.40
N HIS A 189 8.72 -2.53 -4.76
CA HIS A 189 8.56 -1.32 -5.55
C HIS A 189 7.83 -0.25 -4.74
N ASP A 190 8.12 1.02 -5.00
CA ASP A 190 7.46 2.13 -4.34
C ASP A 190 5.99 2.19 -4.76
N ILE A 191 5.09 2.33 -3.78
CA ILE A 191 3.64 2.50 -3.98
C ILE A 191 3.17 3.89 -3.55
N VAL A 192 4.11 4.80 -3.31
CA VAL A 192 3.83 6.18 -2.89
C VAL A 192 3.41 7.01 -4.11
N GLN A 193 2.24 7.65 -4.01
CA GLN A 193 1.80 8.63 -5.01
C GLN A 193 2.72 9.85 -5.05
N PRO A 194 2.84 10.59 -6.17
CA PRO A 194 3.54 11.87 -6.21
C PRO A 194 3.05 12.79 -5.08
N SER A 195 3.93 13.10 -4.12
CA SER A 195 3.57 13.75 -2.86
C SER A 195 4.55 14.86 -2.51
N MET A 196 4.06 15.88 -1.78
CA MET A 196 4.87 16.97 -1.24
C MET A 196 4.75 16.98 0.29
N ALA A 197 5.88 17.06 0.98
CA ALA A 197 5.92 17.02 2.43
C ALA A 197 5.64 18.40 3.05
N PHE A 198 4.67 18.44 3.96
CA PHE A 198 4.38 19.57 4.85
C PHE A 198 4.53 19.11 6.30
N ASN A 199 4.71 20.06 7.23
CA ASN A 199 4.63 19.72 8.65
C ASN A 199 3.17 19.53 9.03
N TYR A 200 2.88 18.50 9.81
CA TYR A 200 1.64 18.44 10.58
C TYR A 200 1.90 18.98 11.98
N ILE A 201 1.04 19.89 12.42
CA ILE A 201 1.08 20.47 13.75
C ILE A 201 -0.24 20.23 14.47
N ILE A 202 -0.17 20.05 15.78
CA ILE A 202 -1.29 19.76 16.67
C ILE A 202 -1.44 20.86 17.72
N LYS A 203 -2.66 21.37 17.88
CA LYS A 203 -2.99 22.38 18.89
C LYS A 203 -2.96 21.76 20.28
N TYR A 204 -2.27 22.37 21.25
CA TYR A 204 -2.30 21.95 22.66
C TYR A 204 -3.00 22.95 23.59
#